data_AF-A0A150SMU2-F1
#
_entry.id   AF-A0A150SMU2-F1
#
_cell.length_a   1.000
_cell.length_b   1.000
_cell.length_c   1.000
_cell.angle_alpha   90.00
_cell.angle_beta   90.00
_cell.angle_gamma   90.00
#
_symmetry.space_group_name_H-M   'P 1'
#
loop_
_entity.id
_entity.type
_entity.pdbx_description
1 polymer ?
#
loop_
_entity_poly.entity_id
_entity_poly.type
_entity_poly.pdbx_seq_one_letter_code
_entity_poly.pdbx_strand_id
1 'polypeptide(L)'
;MWQLHKLLDATEVVMPKITHSALEGMLVSWNTWDSLQAWTRKGLEASQAVLGRAGLKCVQQDKARQHVKVDTTHQRLAWWMWPPPWQGDALAIYAGLFMGRPDDPVTDANLPDLLITLHVDPSSQRGARLRGDAVWTAAATRWTSRQPNTVTREFRPLPNIWEILRCRASSRELVDAQDPGQQVIAWMTARAQEWVEDGIVKRLSQLL
;
A
#
# COMPACT_ATOMS: atom_id res chain seq x y z
N MET A 1 27.20 15.66 -3.09
CA MET A 1 26.27 15.94 -1.98
C MET A 1 26.00 17.45 -1.79
N TRP A 2 26.02 18.25 -2.87
CA TRP A 2 25.94 19.73 -2.80
C TRP A 2 24.89 20.34 -3.75
N GLN A 3 24.13 19.48 -4.48
CA GLN A 3 23.14 19.91 -5.47
C GLN A 3 21.68 19.82 -4.97
N LEU A 4 21.39 19.01 -3.95
CA LEU A 4 20.03 18.87 -3.42
C LEU A 4 19.59 20.10 -2.60
N HIS A 5 20.48 20.66 -1.78
CA HIS A 5 20.19 21.87 -0.98
C HIS A 5 19.91 23.10 -1.86
N LYS A 6 20.67 23.30 -2.94
CA LYS A 6 20.43 24.42 -3.88
C LYS A 6 19.12 24.30 -4.68
N LEU A 7 18.60 23.08 -4.84
CA LEU A 7 17.31 22.86 -5.51
C LEU A 7 16.12 23.19 -4.59
N LEU A 8 16.29 22.98 -3.28
CA LEU A 8 15.28 23.26 -2.26
C LEU A 8 15.15 24.78 -2.00
N ASP A 9 16.26 25.52 -1.97
CA ASP A 9 16.23 26.98 -1.81
C ASP A 9 15.63 27.70 -3.04
N ALA A 10 15.78 27.13 -4.24
CA ALA A 10 15.33 27.76 -5.49
C ALA A 10 13.84 27.58 -5.81
N THR A 11 13.12 26.70 -5.10
CA THR A 11 11.72 26.37 -5.43
C THR A 11 10.70 27.07 -4.55
N GLU A 12 11.11 27.80 -3.49
CA GLU A 12 10.23 28.47 -2.50
C GLU A 12 9.09 27.56 -1.98
N VAL A 13 9.21 26.23 -2.13
CA VAL A 13 8.22 25.27 -1.62
C VAL A 13 8.49 25.09 -0.14
N VAL A 14 7.86 25.96 0.64
CA VAL A 14 7.74 25.83 2.09
C VAL A 14 7.13 24.46 2.37
N MET A 15 7.94 23.52 2.85
CA MET A 15 7.45 22.28 3.44
C MET A 15 6.40 22.62 4.51
N PRO A 16 5.14 22.17 4.39
CA PRO A 16 4.27 22.10 5.55
C PRO A 16 4.89 21.05 6.47
N LYS A 17 5.39 21.51 7.61
CA LYS A 17 6.08 20.69 8.62
C LYS A 17 5.21 19.48 8.97
N ILE A 18 5.64 18.28 8.59
CA ILE A 18 5.48 17.14 9.50
C ILE A 18 6.09 17.62 10.80
N THR A 19 5.30 17.76 11.87
CA THR A 19 5.77 18.39 13.11
C THR A 19 7.01 17.65 13.60
N HIS A 20 8.04 18.41 13.98
CA HIS A 20 9.33 17.88 14.43
C HIS A 20 9.17 16.81 15.52
N SER A 21 8.18 16.95 16.41
CA SER A 21 7.82 15.97 17.45
C SER A 21 7.31 14.63 16.93
N ALA A 22 6.61 14.64 15.80
CA ALA A 22 6.07 13.45 15.17
C ALA A 22 7.15 12.61 14.48
N LEU A 23 8.17 13.34 14.03
CA LEU A 23 9.36 12.82 13.42
C LEU A 23 10.39 12.43 14.49
N GLU A 24 10.53 13.14 15.61
CA GLU A 24 11.47 12.86 16.72
C GLU A 24 11.31 11.47 17.34
N GLY A 25 10.11 10.87 17.32
CA GLY A 25 9.90 9.48 17.75
C GLY A 25 10.41 8.43 16.75
N MET A 26 10.52 8.78 15.46
CA MET A 26 11.01 7.92 14.37
C MET A 26 12.41 8.32 13.86
N LEU A 27 12.91 9.51 14.19
CA LEU A 27 14.13 10.11 13.65
C LEU A 27 15.23 10.21 14.69
N VAL A 28 16.05 9.17 14.69
CA VAL A 28 17.49 9.35 14.81
C VAL A 28 18.13 8.48 13.72
N SER A 29 18.46 9.10 12.57
CA SER A 29 19.25 8.58 11.44
C SER A 29 18.53 8.06 10.17
N TRP A 30 19.23 8.25 9.04
CA TRP A 30 18.94 7.68 7.71
C TRP A 30 18.75 6.15 7.75
N ASN A 31 19.34 5.47 8.74
CA ASN A 31 19.20 4.03 8.94
C ASN A 31 17.76 3.61 9.25
N THR A 32 16.93 4.48 9.84
CA THR A 32 15.52 4.18 10.13
C THR A 32 14.69 4.17 8.85
N TRP A 33 14.99 5.07 7.90
CA TRP A 33 14.32 5.08 6.60
C TRP A 33 14.68 3.83 5.78
N ASP A 34 15.96 3.47 5.71
CA ASP A 34 16.40 2.24 5.02
C ASP A 34 15.81 0.97 5.67
N SER A 35 15.66 0.98 7.00
CA SER A 35 15.03 -0.10 7.76
C SER A 35 13.54 -0.20 7.45
N LEU A 36 12.80 0.91 7.42
CA LEU A 36 11.39 0.93 7.02
C LEU A 36 11.22 0.42 5.59
N GLN A 37 12.04 0.87 4.64
CA GLN A 37 12.03 0.37 3.26
C GLN A 37 12.26 -1.15 3.20
N ALA A 38 13.19 -1.67 3.98
CA ALA A 38 13.46 -3.10 4.05
C ALA A 38 12.29 -3.88 4.67
N TRP A 39 11.65 -3.35 5.72
CA TRP A 39 10.51 -3.99 6.37
C TRP A 39 9.26 -3.98 5.49
N THR A 40 8.94 -2.88 4.82
CA THR A 40 7.81 -2.80 3.89
C THR A 40 8.01 -3.70 2.69
N ARG A 41 9.24 -3.82 2.16
CA ARG A 41 9.56 -4.80 1.11
C ARG A 41 9.32 -6.23 1.59
N LYS A 42 9.84 -6.60 2.77
CA LYS A 42 9.60 -7.93 3.37
C LYS A 42 8.12 -8.17 3.67
N GLY A 43 7.38 -7.13 4.06
CA GLY A 43 5.94 -7.19 4.28
C GLY A 43 5.16 -7.44 2.98
N LEU A 44 5.58 -6.83 1.87
CA LEU A 44 5.04 -7.14 0.55
C LEU A 44 5.38 -8.58 0.13
N GLU A 45 6.62 -9.04 0.31
CA GLU A 45 7.06 -10.41 0.03
C GLU A 45 6.21 -11.45 0.81
N ALA A 46 5.99 -11.21 2.10
CA ALA A 46 5.14 -12.05 2.94
C ALA A 46 3.68 -12.04 2.48
N SER A 47 3.15 -10.87 2.12
CA SER A 47 1.81 -10.71 1.56
C SER A 47 1.67 -11.47 0.24
N GLN A 48 2.65 -11.36 -0.67
CA GLN A 48 2.70 -12.10 -1.92
C GLN A 48 2.63 -13.62 -1.70
N ALA A 49 3.34 -14.14 -0.69
CA ALA A 49 3.29 -15.55 -0.35
C ALA A 49 1.89 -16.00 0.14
N VAL A 50 1.20 -15.16 0.94
CA VAL A 50 -0.19 -15.41 1.35
C VAL A 50 -1.11 -15.48 0.12
N LEU A 51 -1.06 -14.48 -0.75
CA LEU A 51 -1.89 -14.42 -1.95
C LEU A 51 -1.62 -15.59 -2.91
N GLY A 52 -0.35 -15.96 -3.06
CA GLY A 52 0.09 -17.08 -3.89
C GLY A 52 -0.45 -18.42 -3.43
N ARG A 53 -0.43 -18.69 -2.11
CA ARG A 53 -1.04 -19.91 -1.53
C ARG A 53 -2.55 -19.98 -1.77
N ALA A 54 -3.21 -18.82 -1.85
CA ALA A 54 -4.64 -18.69 -2.13
C ALA A 54 -4.98 -18.68 -3.63
N GLY A 55 -4.00 -18.85 -4.52
CA GLY A 55 -4.20 -19.00 -5.96
C GLY A 55 -3.90 -17.75 -6.80
N LEU A 56 -3.61 -16.60 -6.19
CA LEU A 56 -3.22 -15.38 -6.90
C LEU A 56 -1.70 -15.28 -6.98
N LYS A 57 -1.14 -15.73 -8.12
CA LYS A 57 0.29 -15.59 -8.38
C LYS A 57 0.60 -14.15 -8.74
N CYS A 58 1.43 -13.48 -7.94
CA CYS A 58 1.98 -12.16 -8.26
C CYS A 58 3.49 -12.22 -8.45
N VAL A 59 4.06 -11.21 -9.11
CA VAL A 59 5.50 -10.96 -9.23
C VAL A 59 5.78 -9.51 -8.82
N GLN A 60 7.00 -9.22 -8.38
CA GLN A 60 7.45 -7.87 -7.99
C GLN A 60 8.42 -7.24 -9.00
N GLN A 61 8.98 -8.06 -9.89
CA GLN A 61 10.02 -7.68 -10.83
C GLN A 61 9.54 -7.94 -12.25
N ASP A 62 9.68 -6.94 -13.10
CA ASP A 62 9.55 -7.13 -14.53
C ASP A 62 10.80 -7.88 -15.02
N LYS A 63 10.65 -9.15 -15.42
CA LYS A 63 11.78 -9.98 -15.88
C LYS A 63 12.54 -9.36 -17.06
N ALA A 64 11.87 -8.60 -17.92
CA ALA A 64 12.52 -7.96 -19.07
C ALA A 64 13.42 -6.78 -18.66
N ARG A 65 13.04 -6.06 -17.59
CA ARG A 65 13.75 -4.85 -17.12
C ARG A 65 14.58 -5.08 -15.86
N GLN A 66 14.48 -6.26 -15.26
CA GLN A 66 15.05 -6.63 -13.97
C GLN A 66 14.80 -5.59 -12.84
N HIS A 67 13.74 -4.80 -12.96
CA HIS A 67 13.47 -3.69 -12.05
C HIS A 67 12.32 -4.03 -11.09
N VAL A 68 12.53 -3.79 -9.79
CA VAL A 68 11.47 -3.82 -8.78
C VAL A 68 10.76 -2.48 -8.79
N LYS A 69 9.45 -2.47 -8.95
CA LYS A 69 8.70 -1.22 -8.99
C LYS A 69 8.41 -0.72 -7.58
N VAL A 70 8.88 0.49 -7.30
CA VAL A 70 8.65 1.22 -6.04
C VAL A 70 8.06 2.59 -6.40
N ASP A 71 7.00 2.99 -5.70
CA ASP A 71 6.50 4.36 -5.72
C ASP A 71 7.15 5.12 -4.56
N THR A 72 7.92 6.16 -4.89
CA THR A 72 8.62 7.03 -3.93
C THR A 72 8.14 8.49 -4.06
N THR A 73 6.91 8.69 -4.52
CA THR A 73 6.32 10.04 -4.61
C THR A 73 6.19 10.66 -3.21
N HIS A 74 6.05 11.99 -3.14
CA HIS A 74 5.87 12.72 -1.88
C HIS A 74 4.66 12.24 -1.04
N GLN A 75 3.76 11.45 -1.64
CA GLN A 75 2.51 10.98 -1.03
C GLN A 75 2.61 9.54 -0.53
N ARG A 76 3.58 8.76 -1.00
CA ARG A 76 3.72 7.35 -0.61
C ARG A 76 5.13 6.81 -0.82
N LEU A 77 5.47 5.84 0.01
CA LEU A 77 6.58 4.93 -0.21
C LEU A 77 6.01 3.51 -0.28
N ALA A 78 5.87 2.92 -1.46
CA ALA A 78 5.20 1.62 -1.61
C ALA A 78 5.84 0.71 -2.66
N TRP A 79 5.97 -0.57 -2.34
CA TRP A 79 6.42 -1.61 -3.26
C TRP A 79 5.23 -2.21 -3.97
N TRP A 80 5.47 -2.63 -5.21
CA TRP A 80 4.43 -3.15 -6.09
C TRP A 80 4.59 -4.64 -6.28
N MET A 81 3.46 -5.33 -6.33
CA MET A 81 3.36 -6.64 -6.95
C MET A 81 2.16 -6.68 -7.89
N TRP A 82 2.18 -7.55 -8.88
CA TRP A 82 1.10 -7.68 -9.84
C TRP A 82 0.98 -9.12 -10.35
N PRO A 83 -0.22 -9.58 -10.74
CA PRO A 83 -0.36 -10.84 -11.44
C PRO A 83 0.28 -10.75 -12.83
N PRO A 84 1.10 -11.72 -13.25
CA PRO A 84 1.61 -11.78 -14.60
C PRO A 84 0.52 -12.24 -15.58
N PRO A 85 0.60 -11.85 -16.87
CA PRO A 85 1.57 -10.90 -17.41
C PRO A 85 1.22 -9.44 -17.05
N TRP A 86 2.23 -8.56 -16.99
CA TRP A 86 1.97 -7.12 -16.95
C TRP A 86 1.32 -6.71 -18.27
N GLN A 87 0.00 -6.49 -18.24
CA GLN A 87 -0.79 -6.07 -19.37
C GLN A 87 -1.12 -4.58 -19.22
N GLY A 88 -1.47 -3.92 -20.35
CA GLY A 88 -1.83 -2.50 -20.37
C GLY A 88 -3.04 -2.12 -19.52
N ASP A 89 -3.84 -3.11 -19.09
CA ASP A 89 -4.95 -3.00 -18.13
C ASP A 89 -4.47 -3.13 -16.68
N ALA A 90 -3.50 -2.28 -16.33
CA ALA A 90 -2.68 -2.36 -15.12
C ALA A 90 -3.49 -2.71 -13.85
N LEU A 91 -3.23 -3.89 -13.31
CA LEU A 91 -3.66 -4.31 -11.97
C LEU A 91 -2.42 -4.52 -11.11
N ALA A 92 -2.37 -3.86 -9.96
CA ALA A 92 -1.25 -3.96 -9.05
C ALA A 92 -1.73 -3.91 -7.60
N ILE A 93 -0.96 -4.53 -6.71
CA ILE A 93 -1.11 -4.44 -5.26
C ILE A 93 0.13 -3.72 -4.74
N TYR A 94 -0.10 -2.81 -3.81
CA TYR A 94 0.90 -1.94 -3.22
C TYR A 94 0.91 -2.20 -1.73
N ALA A 95 2.10 -2.26 -1.13
CA ALA A 95 2.24 -2.23 0.32
C ALA A 95 3.38 -1.31 0.73
N GLY A 96 3.18 -0.54 1.79
CA GLY A 96 4.16 0.43 2.25
C GLY A 96 3.59 1.47 3.20
N LEU A 97 4.04 2.71 3.03
CA LEU A 97 3.65 3.88 3.80
C LEU A 97 2.90 4.88 2.94
N PHE A 98 1.87 5.49 3.51
CA PHE A 98 1.13 6.62 2.95
C PHE A 98 1.43 7.87 3.77
N MET A 99 1.85 8.93 3.10
CA MET A 99 2.31 10.18 3.73
C MET A 99 1.21 11.24 3.83
N GLY A 100 0.01 10.95 3.29
CA GLY A 100 -1.11 11.88 3.28
C GLY A 100 -1.19 12.75 2.03
N ARG A 101 -2.38 13.30 1.81
CA ARG A 101 -2.70 14.30 0.79
C ARG A 101 -3.65 15.34 1.37
N PRO A 102 -3.74 16.55 0.80
CA PRO A 102 -4.68 17.57 1.28
C PRO A 102 -6.14 17.11 1.32
N ASP A 103 -6.56 16.29 0.35
CA ASP A 103 -7.91 15.75 0.20
C ASP A 103 -8.10 14.34 0.79
N ASP A 104 -7.02 13.75 1.29
CA ASP A 104 -6.97 12.39 1.83
C ASP A 104 -5.85 12.31 2.88
N PRO A 105 -6.07 12.90 4.06
CA PRO A 105 -5.05 12.99 5.09
C PRO A 105 -4.73 11.62 5.69
N VAL A 106 -3.58 11.54 6.35
CA VAL A 106 -3.21 10.40 7.21
C VAL A 106 -4.16 10.28 8.41
N THR A 107 -4.24 9.09 8.99
CA THR A 107 -5.12 8.81 10.13
C THR A 107 -4.65 9.48 11.43
N ASP A 108 -3.35 9.71 11.57
CA ASP A 108 -2.74 10.53 12.62
C ASP A 108 -1.89 11.59 11.94
N ALA A 109 -2.21 12.88 12.15
CA ALA A 109 -1.55 14.01 11.47
C ALA A 109 -0.02 14.06 11.65
N ASN A 110 0.49 13.33 12.64
CA ASN A 110 1.90 13.26 12.98
C ASN A 110 2.61 12.11 12.23
N LEU A 111 1.92 11.03 11.92
CA LEU A 111 2.56 9.78 11.51
C LEU A 111 2.09 9.32 10.12
N PRO A 112 2.95 8.68 9.31
CA PRO A 112 2.49 8.04 8.09
C PRO A 112 1.51 6.90 8.41
N ASP A 113 0.63 6.58 7.48
CA ASP A 113 -0.18 5.36 7.58
C ASP A 113 0.59 4.18 7.00
N LEU A 114 0.52 3.02 7.66
CA LEU A 114 0.70 1.73 7.00
C LEU A 114 -0.36 1.58 5.92
N LEU A 115 0.03 1.09 4.74
CA LEU A 115 -0.85 0.99 3.58
C LEU A 115 -0.72 -0.40 2.94
N ILE A 116 -1.87 -1.00 2.60
CA ILE A 116 -1.96 -1.99 1.52
C ILE A 116 -3.15 -1.63 0.62
N THR A 117 -2.96 -1.66 -0.69
CA THR A 117 -4.02 -1.26 -1.63
C THR A 117 -3.96 -2.08 -2.92
N LEU A 118 -5.12 -2.32 -3.51
CA LEU A 118 -5.27 -2.85 -4.86
C LEU A 118 -5.61 -1.70 -5.78
N HIS A 119 -4.80 -1.48 -6.81
CA HIS A 119 -5.14 -0.61 -7.92
C HIS A 119 -5.51 -1.40 -9.16
N VAL A 120 -6.47 -0.86 -9.90
CA VAL A 120 -6.79 -1.29 -11.25
C VAL A 120 -7.14 -0.09 -12.12
N ASP A 121 -6.66 -0.10 -13.36
CA ASP A 121 -7.02 0.91 -14.35
C ASP A 121 -8.55 0.97 -14.54
N PRO A 122 -9.21 2.09 -14.20
CA PRO A 122 -10.65 2.24 -14.37
C PRO A 122 -11.13 2.16 -15.83
N SER A 123 -10.30 2.56 -16.78
CA SER A 123 -10.63 2.59 -18.21
C SER A 123 -10.49 1.23 -18.89
N SER A 124 -9.87 0.27 -18.21
CA SER A 124 -9.59 -1.05 -18.76
C SER A 124 -10.78 -2.00 -18.68
N GLN A 125 -10.86 -2.97 -19.62
CA GLN A 125 -11.87 -4.03 -19.60
C GLN A 125 -11.83 -4.82 -18.29
N ARG A 126 -10.64 -5.10 -17.76
CA ARG A 126 -10.45 -5.76 -16.46
C ARG A 126 -10.99 -4.92 -15.31
N GLY A 127 -10.70 -3.63 -15.29
CA GLY A 127 -11.23 -2.70 -14.30
C GLY A 127 -12.75 -2.57 -14.34
N ALA A 128 -13.34 -2.53 -15.53
CA ALA A 128 -14.78 -2.55 -15.72
C ALA A 128 -15.39 -3.87 -15.21
N ARG A 129 -14.79 -5.01 -15.56
CA ARG A 129 -15.25 -6.34 -15.12
C ARG A 129 -15.18 -6.49 -13.60
N LEU A 130 -14.10 -6.05 -12.95
CA LEU A 130 -13.99 -6.08 -11.48
C LEU A 130 -15.06 -5.23 -10.80
N ARG A 131 -15.32 -4.01 -11.30
CA ARG A 131 -16.34 -3.12 -10.74
C ARG A 131 -17.77 -3.63 -10.99
N GLY A 132 -18.00 -4.32 -12.11
CA GLY A 132 -19.30 -4.93 -12.43
C GLY A 132 -19.53 -6.30 -11.78
N ASP A 133 -18.53 -6.90 -11.15
CA ASP A 133 -18.65 -8.24 -10.57
C ASP A 133 -19.32 -8.21 -9.19
N ALA A 134 -20.52 -8.78 -9.12
CA ALA A 134 -21.32 -8.80 -7.89
C ALA A 134 -20.67 -9.63 -6.77
N VAL A 135 -19.98 -10.72 -7.11
CA VAL A 135 -19.32 -11.60 -6.13
C VAL A 135 -18.12 -10.91 -5.50
N TRP A 136 -17.31 -10.23 -6.32
CA TRP A 136 -16.21 -9.39 -5.91
C TRP A 136 -16.69 -8.24 -5.03
N THR A 137 -17.73 -7.53 -5.47
CA THR A 137 -18.35 -6.43 -4.73
C THR A 137 -18.82 -6.89 -3.35
N ALA A 138 -19.53 -8.03 -3.27
CA ALA A 138 -19.96 -8.60 -2.00
C ALA A 138 -18.78 -8.99 -1.10
N ALA A 139 -17.70 -9.53 -1.66
CA ALA A 139 -16.48 -9.86 -0.91
C ALA A 139 -15.80 -8.60 -0.34
N ALA A 140 -15.64 -7.56 -1.15
CA ALA A 140 -15.08 -6.28 -0.74
C ALA A 140 -15.93 -5.58 0.33
N THR A 141 -17.26 -5.63 0.21
CA THR A 141 -18.18 -5.09 1.21
C THR A 141 -18.11 -5.85 2.54
N ARG A 142 -18.01 -7.18 2.51
CA ARG A 142 -17.78 -7.97 3.74
C ARG A 142 -16.46 -7.59 4.40
N TRP A 143 -15.39 -7.47 3.62
CA TRP A 143 -14.07 -7.10 4.11
C TRP A 143 -14.06 -5.71 4.76
N THR A 144 -14.68 -4.72 4.13
CA THR A 144 -14.81 -3.36 4.70
C THR A 144 -15.65 -3.31 5.97
N SER A 145 -16.53 -4.29 6.19
CA SER A 145 -17.36 -4.40 7.40
C SER A 145 -16.62 -5.03 8.59
N ARG A 146 -15.38 -5.50 8.44
CA ARG A 146 -14.59 -6.05 9.54
C ARG A 146 -14.31 -4.98 10.60
N GLN A 147 -14.57 -5.32 11.87
CA GLN A 147 -14.17 -4.53 13.03
C GLN A 147 -12.80 -5.03 13.52
N PRO A 148 -11.75 -4.20 13.41
CA PRO A 148 -11.45 -3.28 14.52
C PRO A 148 -11.27 -1.82 14.09
N ASN A 149 -11.58 -0.90 15.02
CA ASN A 149 -11.61 0.56 14.80
C ASN A 149 -10.25 1.19 14.43
N THR A 150 -9.13 0.50 14.58
CA THR A 150 -7.78 1.07 14.31
C THR A 150 -7.36 0.94 12.84
N VAL A 151 -8.06 0.11 12.06
CA VAL A 151 -7.74 -0.15 10.66
C VAL A 151 -8.87 0.36 9.78
N THR A 152 -8.57 1.36 8.96
CA THR A 152 -9.48 1.91 7.96
C THR A 152 -9.47 1.02 6.72
N ARG A 153 -10.61 0.43 6.37
CA ARG A 153 -10.80 -0.38 5.16
C ARG A 153 -11.79 0.33 4.25
N GLU A 154 -11.40 0.49 2.99
CA GLU A 154 -12.18 1.23 2.01
C GLU A 154 -12.32 0.41 0.73
N PHE A 155 -13.55 0.33 0.25
CA PHE A 155 -13.88 -0.18 -1.08
C PHE A 155 -14.44 0.99 -1.90
N ARG A 156 -13.71 1.37 -2.94
CA ARG A 156 -13.99 2.56 -3.77
C ARG A 156 -14.15 2.15 -5.23
N PRO A 157 -15.23 1.46 -5.62
CA PRO A 157 -15.46 1.01 -6.99
C PRO A 157 -15.88 2.16 -7.93
N LEU A 158 -15.35 3.37 -7.72
CA LEU A 158 -15.71 4.54 -8.50
C LEU A 158 -15.08 4.45 -9.90
N PRO A 159 -15.76 4.95 -10.96
CA PRO A 159 -15.31 4.82 -12.35
C PRO A 159 -14.02 5.56 -12.69
N ASN A 160 -13.50 6.41 -11.82
CA ASN A 160 -12.30 7.23 -12.03
C ASN A 160 -11.20 6.99 -10.98
N ILE A 161 -11.42 6.07 -10.03
CA ILE A 161 -10.48 5.78 -8.95
C ILE A 161 -9.67 4.54 -9.28
N TRP A 162 -8.35 4.66 -9.26
CA TRP A 162 -7.44 3.53 -9.44
C TRP A 162 -7.43 2.61 -8.23
N GLU A 163 -7.36 3.18 -7.02
CA GLU A 163 -7.31 2.49 -5.73
C GLU A 163 -8.67 1.94 -5.28
N ILE A 164 -9.07 0.81 -5.84
CA ILE A 164 -10.40 0.24 -5.60
C ILE A 164 -10.53 -0.45 -4.24
N LEU A 165 -9.45 -1.01 -3.68
CA LEU A 165 -9.41 -1.47 -2.30
C LEU A 165 -8.24 -0.78 -1.61
N ARG A 166 -8.48 -0.25 -0.43
CA ARG A 166 -7.44 0.41 0.36
C ARG A 166 -7.61 0.08 1.83
N CYS A 167 -6.50 -0.26 2.46
CA CYS A 167 -6.42 -0.49 3.89
C CYS A 167 -5.33 0.39 4.48
N ARG A 168 -5.67 1.15 5.52
CA ARG A 168 -4.76 2.06 6.22
C ARG A 168 -4.84 1.90 7.73
N ALA A 169 -3.72 2.13 8.41
CA ALA A 169 -3.66 2.29 9.86
C ALA A 169 -2.49 3.20 10.21
N SER A 170 -2.60 4.01 11.25
CA SER A 170 -1.49 4.85 11.69
C SER A 170 -0.26 3.98 12.00
N SER A 171 0.94 4.41 11.59
CA SER A 171 2.18 3.76 12.00
C SER A 171 2.46 3.88 13.49
N ARG A 172 1.60 4.58 14.26
CA ARG A 172 1.58 4.53 15.72
C ARG A 172 1.53 3.11 16.27
N GLU A 173 0.90 2.18 15.55
CA GLU A 173 0.89 0.74 15.91
C GLU A 173 2.30 0.14 16.03
N LEU A 174 3.32 0.81 15.48
CA LEU A 174 4.72 0.38 15.54
C LEU A 174 5.50 1.01 16.70
N VAL A 175 5.03 2.13 17.26
CA VAL A 175 5.80 2.95 18.22
C VAL A 175 6.00 2.18 19.54
N ASP A 176 5.02 1.38 19.94
CA ASP A 176 5.06 0.58 21.16
C ASP A 176 5.41 -0.89 20.91
N ALA A 177 5.74 -1.26 19.67
CA ALA A 177 6.04 -2.64 19.31
C ALA A 177 7.45 -3.03 19.77
N GLN A 178 7.58 -4.21 20.40
CA GLN A 178 8.89 -4.76 20.80
C GLN A 178 9.81 -5.03 19.60
N ASP A 179 9.23 -5.41 18.45
CA ASP A 179 9.91 -5.53 17.16
C ASP A 179 9.06 -4.82 16.08
N PRO A 180 9.33 -3.54 15.78
CA PRO A 180 8.59 -2.79 14.78
C PRO A 180 8.67 -3.40 13.37
N GLY A 181 9.80 -4.02 13.02
CA GLY A 181 9.98 -4.63 11.70
C GLY A 181 9.11 -5.87 11.53
N GLN A 182 9.08 -6.73 12.53
CA GLN A 182 8.17 -7.86 12.57
C GLN A 182 6.71 -7.40 12.59
N GLN A 183 6.38 -6.32 13.31
CA GLN A 183 5.03 -5.76 13.37
C GLN A 183 4.55 -5.25 12.00
N VAL A 184 5.39 -4.56 11.22
CA VAL A 184 5.06 -4.14 9.85
C VAL A 184 4.73 -5.34 8.97
N ILE A 185 5.58 -6.36 9.01
CA ILE A 185 5.41 -7.58 8.20
C ILE A 185 4.12 -8.30 8.61
N ALA A 186 3.88 -8.46 9.91
CA ALA A 186 2.69 -9.08 10.46
C ALA A 186 1.42 -8.31 10.07
N TRP A 187 1.45 -6.97 10.14
CA TRP A 187 0.32 -6.12 9.76
C TRP A 187 -0.03 -6.33 8.28
N MET A 188 0.94 -6.22 7.37
CA MET A 188 0.70 -6.37 5.92
C MET A 188 0.21 -7.79 5.58
N THR A 189 0.84 -8.80 6.19
CA THR A 189 0.46 -10.21 6.03
C THR A 189 -0.97 -10.45 6.51
N ALA A 190 -1.34 -9.89 7.66
CA ALA A 190 -2.69 -9.99 8.20
C ALA A 190 -3.69 -9.41 7.21
N ARG A 191 -3.46 -8.20 6.68
CA ARG A 191 -4.37 -7.58 5.69
C ARG A 191 -4.51 -8.40 4.41
N ALA A 192 -3.41 -8.98 3.91
CA ALA A 192 -3.46 -9.90 2.78
C ALA A 192 -4.27 -11.17 3.11
N GLN A 193 -4.14 -11.68 4.33
CA GLN A 193 -4.91 -12.83 4.81
C GLN A 193 -6.41 -12.51 4.92
N GLU A 194 -6.80 -11.30 5.32
CA GLU A 194 -8.20 -10.86 5.31
C GLU A 194 -8.79 -10.93 3.90
N TRP A 195 -8.05 -10.49 2.88
CA TRP A 195 -8.50 -10.59 1.49
C TRP A 195 -8.69 -12.05 1.04
N VAL A 196 -7.86 -12.98 1.54
CA VAL A 196 -8.03 -14.41 1.27
C VAL A 196 -9.32 -14.92 1.90
N GLU A 197 -9.50 -14.67 3.19
CA GLU A 197 -10.64 -15.13 3.99
C GLU A 197 -11.97 -14.62 3.45
N ASP A 198 -12.05 -13.36 3.04
CA ASP A 198 -13.29 -12.78 2.56
C ASP A 198 -13.60 -13.14 1.10
N GLY A 199 -12.73 -13.92 0.44
CA GLY A 199 -12.92 -14.43 -0.92
C GLY A 199 -12.53 -13.45 -2.02
N ILE A 200 -11.91 -12.31 -1.66
CA ILE A 200 -11.39 -11.31 -2.60
C ILE A 200 -10.36 -12.01 -3.51
N VAL A 201 -9.32 -12.61 -2.92
CA VAL A 201 -8.21 -13.21 -3.69
C VAL A 201 -8.68 -14.31 -4.65
N LYS A 202 -9.54 -15.21 -4.18
CA LYS A 202 -10.13 -16.28 -4.99
C LYS A 202 -10.90 -15.72 -6.18
N ARG A 203 -11.70 -14.67 -5.97
CA ARG A 203 -12.47 -14.06 -7.07
C ARG A 203 -11.55 -13.32 -8.02
N LEU A 204 -10.53 -12.61 -7.53
CA LEU A 204 -9.55 -11.95 -8.36
C LEU A 204 -8.84 -12.92 -9.30
N SER A 205 -8.39 -14.07 -8.78
CA SER A 205 -7.72 -15.10 -9.60
C SER A 205 -8.62 -15.76 -10.66
N GLN A 206 -9.94 -15.72 -10.48
CA GLN A 206 -10.90 -16.22 -11.48
C GLN A 206 -11.22 -15.19 -12.55
N LEU A 207 -11.08 -13.91 -12.21
CA LEU A 207 -11.31 -12.82 -13.13
C LEU A 207 -10.07 -12.56 -13.98
N LEU A 208 -8.86 -12.67 -13.44
CA LEU A 208 -7.61 -12.50 -14.20
C LEU A 208 -7.45 -13.57 -15.29
#